data_AF-A0A8S0QH62-F1
#
_entry.id   AF-A0A8S0QH62-F1
#
_cell.length_a   1.000
_cell.length_b   1.000
_cell.length_c   1.000
_cell.angle_alpha   90.00
_cell.angle_beta   90.00
_cell.angle_gamma   90.00
#
_symmetry.space_group_name_H-M   'P 1'
#
loop_
_entity.id
_entity.type
_entity.pdbx_description
1 polymer ?
#
loop_
_entity_poly.entity_id
_entity_poly.type
_entity_poly.pdbx_seq_one_letter_code
_entity_poly.pdbx_strand_id
1 'polypeptide(L)'
;MMQLIERHRGQAENSDKLGQPSFQLLENNGYGMLSKVLMDKTRELRQLKGEDLHELDMDELIRLEKTVMGGLNHVIEAKNDKFLKEISLLRKKESELMEENAKLKQLAEKFEATGNGTEQSNSSECITNISHGSDTSLRLGLPFTFGR
;
A
#
# COMPACT_ATOMS: atom_id res chain seq x y z
N MET A 1 -56.14 -35.06 -7.21
CA MET A 1 -54.91 -35.04 -8.02
C MET A 1 -55.19 -34.72 -9.49
N MET A 2 -56.17 -35.36 -10.13
CA MET A 2 -56.51 -35.13 -11.55
C MET A 2 -56.99 -33.70 -11.88
N GLN A 3 -57.74 -33.06 -10.97
CA GLN A 3 -58.20 -31.67 -11.13
C GLN A 3 -57.06 -30.62 -11.07
N LEU A 4 -55.93 -30.97 -10.44
CA LEU A 4 -54.76 -30.10 -10.37
C LEU A 4 -53.99 -30.12 -11.70
N ILE A 5 -53.86 -31.30 -12.31
CA ILE A 5 -53.23 -31.50 -13.63
C ILE A 5 -54.05 -30.80 -14.72
N GLU A 6 -55.38 -30.86 -14.64
CA GLU A 6 -56.27 -30.20 -15.59
C GLU A 6 -56.23 -28.67 -15.49
N ARG A 7 -56.13 -28.11 -14.27
CA ARG A 7 -55.92 -26.67 -14.07
C ARG A 7 -54.57 -26.22 -14.64
N HIS A 8 -53.54 -27.04 -14.51
CA HIS A 8 -52.21 -26.72 -15.03
C HIS A 8 -52.14 -26.81 -16.56
N ARG A 9 -52.89 -27.75 -17.17
CA ARG A 9 -53.03 -27.89 -18.62
C ARG A 9 -53.76 -26.70 -19.23
N GLY A 10 -54.84 -26.23 -18.58
CA GLY A 10 -55.56 -25.03 -19.00
C GLY A 10 -54.76 -23.73 -18.85
N GLN A 11 -53.80 -23.64 -17.92
CA GLN A 11 -52.90 -22.49 -17.82
C GLN A 11 -51.79 -22.49 -18.88
N ALA A 12 -51.29 -23.66 -19.27
CA ALA A 12 -50.28 -23.80 -20.34
C ALA A 12 -50.85 -23.43 -21.72
N GLU A 13 -52.10 -23.80 -22.01
CA GLU A 13 -52.76 -23.46 -23.30
C GLU A 13 -53.11 -21.96 -23.41
N ASN A 14 -53.16 -21.23 -22.29
CA ASN A 14 -53.37 -19.78 -22.27
C ASN A 14 -52.06 -18.97 -22.15
N SER A 15 -50.94 -19.60 -21.76
CA SER A 15 -49.64 -18.92 -21.64
C SER A 15 -48.94 -18.69 -22.99
N ASP A 16 -49.29 -19.45 -24.03
CA ASP A 16 -48.72 -19.27 -25.38
C ASP A 16 -49.28 -18.03 -26.12
N LYS A 17 -50.26 -17.32 -25.55
CA LYS A 17 -50.82 -16.09 -26.14
C LYS A 17 -50.53 -14.81 -25.36
N LEU A 18 -49.94 -14.91 -24.18
CA LEU A 18 -49.43 -13.74 -23.48
C LEU A 18 -47.94 -13.71 -23.71
N GLY A 19 -47.55 -13.12 -24.86
CA GLY A 19 -46.16 -12.76 -25.09
C GLY A 19 -45.61 -12.16 -23.80
N GLN A 20 -44.42 -12.59 -23.43
CA GLN A 20 -43.59 -11.93 -22.44
C GLN A 20 -42.73 -10.87 -23.14
N PRO A 21 -43.23 -9.65 -23.44
CA PRO A 21 -42.37 -8.50 -23.62
C PRO A 21 -42.18 -7.73 -22.31
N SER A 22 -42.99 -7.97 -21.26
CA SER A 22 -43.04 -7.11 -20.08
C SER A 22 -41.80 -7.19 -19.17
N PHE A 23 -41.23 -8.39 -18.96
CA PHE A 23 -40.01 -8.54 -18.15
C PHE A 23 -38.75 -8.06 -18.90
N GLN A 24 -38.61 -8.46 -20.17
CA GLN A 24 -37.48 -8.06 -21.02
C GLN A 24 -37.49 -6.56 -21.34
N LEU A 25 -38.67 -5.93 -21.47
CA LEU A 25 -38.81 -4.49 -21.65
C LEU A 25 -38.52 -3.71 -20.36
N LEU A 26 -38.83 -4.27 -19.17
CA LEU A 26 -38.48 -3.68 -17.88
C LEU A 26 -36.96 -3.73 -17.63
N GLU A 27 -36.31 -4.86 -17.88
CA GLU A 27 -34.85 -4.99 -17.81
C GLU A 27 -34.15 -4.09 -18.83
N ASN A 28 -34.65 -4.01 -20.06
CA ASN A 28 -34.09 -3.13 -21.09
C ASN A 28 -34.28 -1.64 -20.74
N ASN A 29 -35.40 -1.28 -20.10
CA ASN A 29 -35.63 0.08 -19.59
C ASN A 29 -34.66 0.42 -18.44
N GLY A 30 -34.44 -0.52 -17.52
CA GLY A 30 -33.46 -0.36 -16.43
C GLY A 30 -32.03 -0.21 -16.94
N TYR A 31 -31.63 -1.06 -17.89
CA TYR A 31 -30.32 -0.99 -18.54
C TYR A 31 -30.12 0.31 -19.31
N GLY A 32 -31.11 0.74 -20.10
CA GLY A 32 -31.07 2.01 -20.83
C GLY A 32 -30.92 3.22 -19.89
N MET A 33 -31.65 3.22 -18.77
CA MET A 33 -31.53 4.26 -17.75
C MET A 33 -30.15 4.27 -17.09
N LEU A 34 -29.63 3.10 -16.70
CA LEU A 34 -28.30 2.98 -16.09
C LEU A 34 -27.20 3.40 -17.06
N SER A 35 -27.29 2.99 -18.33
CA SER A 35 -26.36 3.39 -19.39
C SER A 35 -26.35 4.91 -19.58
N LYS A 36 -27.53 5.56 -19.56
CA LYS A 36 -27.63 7.01 -19.64
C LYS A 36 -26.94 7.69 -18.46
N VAL A 37 -27.21 7.24 -17.23
CA VAL A 37 -26.58 7.77 -16.01
C VAL A 37 -25.06 7.62 -16.08
N LEU A 38 -24.57 6.47 -16.57
CA LEU A 38 -23.15 6.22 -16.73
C LEU A 38 -22.53 7.20 -17.74
N MET A 39 -23.16 7.40 -18.90
CA MET A 39 -22.71 8.40 -19.88
C MET A 39 -22.70 9.81 -19.29
N ASP A 40 -23.74 10.20 -18.56
CA ASP A 40 -23.83 11.51 -17.92
C ASP A 40 -22.73 11.72 -16.87
N LYS A 41 -22.45 10.69 -16.04
CA LYS A 41 -21.37 10.75 -15.05
C LYS A 41 -19.98 10.73 -15.69
N THR A 42 -19.79 9.99 -16.77
CA THR A 42 -18.54 10.03 -17.54
C THR A 42 -18.31 11.43 -18.12
N ARG A 43 -19.36 12.07 -18.67
CA ARG A 43 -19.28 13.45 -19.16
C ARG A 43 -18.94 14.44 -18.04
N GLU A 44 -19.61 14.35 -16.89
CA GLU A 44 -19.33 15.19 -15.73
C GLU A 44 -17.87 15.06 -15.26
N LEU A 45 -17.33 13.84 -15.24
CA LEU A 45 -15.91 13.61 -14.89
C LEU A 45 -14.94 14.24 -15.90
N ARG A 46 -15.27 14.23 -17.20
CA ARG A 46 -14.47 14.90 -18.23
C ARG A 46 -14.51 16.43 -18.06
N GLN A 47 -15.67 16.98 -17.75
CA GLN A 47 -15.81 18.41 -17.44
C GLN A 47 -15.00 18.81 -16.20
N LEU A 48 -15.05 18.03 -15.12
CA LEU A 48 -14.20 18.24 -13.93
C LEU A 48 -12.69 18.20 -14.24
N LYS A 49 -12.27 17.52 -15.31
CA LYS A 49 -10.89 17.50 -15.80
C LYS A 49 -10.55 18.66 -16.75
N GLY A 50 -11.51 19.52 -17.10
CA GLY A 50 -11.33 20.61 -18.04
C GLY A 50 -11.56 20.24 -19.51
N GLU A 51 -12.19 19.09 -19.77
CA GLU A 51 -12.59 18.66 -21.12
C GLU A 51 -14.06 19.05 -21.40
N ASP A 52 -14.49 19.07 -22.67
CA ASP A 52 -15.88 19.39 -23.10
C ASP A 52 -16.51 20.67 -22.52
N LEU A 53 -15.70 21.66 -22.12
CA LEU A 53 -16.21 22.88 -21.48
C LEU A 53 -17.11 23.72 -22.40
N HIS A 54 -17.02 23.51 -23.73
CA HIS A 54 -17.87 24.17 -24.72
C HIS A 54 -19.35 23.77 -24.66
N GLU A 55 -19.67 22.68 -23.96
CA GLU A 55 -21.04 22.21 -23.74
C GLU A 55 -21.73 22.92 -22.57
N LEU A 56 -20.97 23.69 -21.77
CA LEU A 56 -21.46 24.36 -20.56
C LEU A 56 -21.75 25.84 -20.81
N ASP A 57 -22.78 26.36 -20.15
CA ASP A 57 -23.02 27.79 -20.07
C ASP A 57 -22.05 28.49 -19.08
N MET A 58 -22.06 29.83 -19.07
CA MET A 58 -21.16 30.61 -18.21
C MET A 58 -21.42 30.35 -16.71
N ASP A 59 -22.68 30.21 -16.30
CA ASP A 59 -23.04 29.98 -14.90
C ASP A 59 -22.63 28.56 -14.46
N GLU A 60 -22.76 27.59 -15.34
CA GLU A 60 -22.29 26.21 -15.20
C GLU A 60 -20.78 26.15 -15.06
N LEU A 61 -20.05 26.90 -15.88
CA LEU A 61 -18.61 26.97 -15.82
C LEU A 61 -18.12 27.58 -14.48
N ILE A 62 -18.80 28.63 -14.00
CA ILE A 62 -18.52 29.23 -12.68
C ILE A 62 -18.80 28.23 -11.56
N ARG A 63 -19.89 27.44 -11.64
CA ARG A 63 -20.20 26.40 -10.64
C ARG A 63 -19.16 25.28 -10.66
N LEU A 64 -18.74 24.87 -11.85
CA LEU A 64 -17.70 23.86 -12.03
C LEU A 64 -16.39 24.32 -11.40
N GLU A 65 -15.94 25.53 -11.70
CA GLU A 65 -14.72 26.11 -11.13
C GLU A 65 -14.76 26.15 -9.60
N LYS A 66 -15.87 26.63 -9.02
CA LYS A 66 -16.05 26.64 -7.55
C LYS A 66 -15.96 25.24 -6.94
N THR A 67 -16.54 24.24 -7.61
CA THR A 67 -16.52 22.85 -7.16
C THR A 67 -15.11 22.27 -7.21
N VAL A 68 -14.39 22.46 -8.31
CA VAL A 68 -13.01 22.01 -8.48
C VAL A 68 -12.09 22.69 -7.47
N MET A 69 -12.21 24.01 -7.30
CA MET A 69 -11.42 24.76 -6.34
C MET A 69 -11.66 24.31 -4.90
N GLY A 70 -12.92 24.10 -4.51
CA GLY A 70 -13.27 23.59 -3.19
C GLY A 70 -12.71 22.19 -2.93
N GLY A 71 -12.82 21.29 -3.92
CA GLY A 71 -12.24 19.95 -3.84
C GLY A 71 -10.72 19.97 -3.74
N LEU A 72 -10.06 20.84 -4.51
CA LEU A 72 -8.61 21.01 -4.44
C LEU A 72 -8.16 21.53 -3.08
N ASN A 73 -8.86 22.52 -2.52
CA ASN A 73 -8.56 23.05 -1.20
C ASN A 73 -8.65 21.94 -0.13
N HIS A 74 -9.72 21.13 -0.16
CA HIS A 74 -9.88 20.02 0.77
C HIS A 74 -8.76 18.98 0.66
N VAL A 75 -8.32 18.66 -0.56
CA VAL A 75 -7.18 17.75 -0.80
C VAL A 75 -5.89 18.32 -0.24
N ILE A 76 -5.63 19.62 -0.43
CA ILE A 76 -4.46 20.30 0.11
C ILE A 76 -4.45 20.26 1.64
N GLU A 77 -5.57 20.62 2.28
CA GLU A 77 -5.72 20.57 3.73
C GLU A 77 -5.46 19.16 4.27
N ALA A 78 -6.11 18.15 3.70
CA ALA A 78 -5.93 16.76 4.12
C ALA A 78 -4.48 16.28 3.95
N LYS A 79 -3.80 16.68 2.87
CA LYS A 79 -2.41 16.34 2.62
C LYS A 79 -1.48 17.03 3.63
N ASN A 80 -1.71 18.30 3.92
CA ASN A 80 -0.95 19.06 4.89
C ASN A 80 -1.08 18.47 6.29
N ASP A 81 -2.30 18.14 6.70
CA ASP A 81 -2.56 17.49 7.99
C ASP A 81 -1.82 16.16 8.12
N LYS A 82 -1.80 15.35 7.05
CA LYS A 82 -1.06 14.09 7.03
C LYS A 82 0.43 14.33 7.20
N PHE A 83 1.01 15.29 6.48
CA PHE A 83 2.43 15.62 6.59
C PHE A 83 2.80 16.18 7.96
N LEU A 84 2.01 17.09 8.52
CA LEU A 84 2.27 17.66 9.84
C LEU A 84 2.27 16.58 10.94
N LYS A 85 1.35 15.61 10.85
CA LYS A 85 1.32 14.45 11.75
C LYS A 85 2.58 13.59 11.61
N GLU A 86 3.00 13.31 10.38
CA GLU A 86 4.20 12.51 10.11
C GLU A 86 5.47 13.21 10.60
N ILE A 87 5.61 14.52 10.33
CA ILE A 87 6.71 15.34 10.84
C ILE A 87 6.74 15.28 12.38
N SER A 88 5.59 15.45 13.03
CA SER A 88 5.51 15.42 14.51
C SER A 88 5.94 14.07 15.07
N LEU A 89 5.52 12.97 14.44
CA LEU A 89 5.91 11.62 14.83
C LEU A 89 7.42 11.39 14.65
N LEU A 90 7.99 11.85 13.54
CA LEU A 90 9.43 11.75 13.29
C LEU A 90 10.24 12.57 14.29
N ARG A 91 9.81 13.79 14.61
CA ARG A 91 10.45 14.65 15.62
C ARG A 91 10.45 14.01 17.01
N LYS A 92 9.34 13.37 17.38
CA LYS A 92 9.27 12.62 18.64
C LYS A 92 10.30 11.47 18.66
N LYS A 93 10.34 10.67 17.59
CA LYS A 93 11.30 9.57 17.47
C LYS A 93 12.75 10.05 17.46
N GLU A 94 13.03 11.18 16.80
CA GLU A 94 14.34 11.83 16.79
C GLU A 94 14.79 12.17 18.23
N SER A 95 13.89 12.77 19.02
CA SER A 95 14.18 13.11 20.42
C SER A 95 14.44 11.88 21.30
N GLU A 96 13.59 10.84 21.18
CA GLU A 96 13.75 9.60 21.94
C GLU A 96 15.08 8.91 21.62
N LEU A 97 15.45 8.83 20.34
CA LEU A 97 16.70 8.24 19.90
C LEU A 97 17.92 9.06 20.34
N MET A 98 17.84 10.40 20.32
CA MET A 98 18.92 11.24 20.83
C MET A 98 19.15 11.03 22.33
N GLU A 99 18.08 10.90 23.11
CA GLU A 99 18.17 10.63 24.55
C GLU A 99 18.77 9.25 24.84
N GLU A 100 18.31 8.21 24.14
CA GLU A 100 18.84 6.86 24.28
C GLU A 100 20.33 6.80 23.88
N ASN A 101 20.69 7.42 22.75
CA ASN A 101 22.07 7.47 22.27
C ASN A 101 22.97 8.19 23.27
N ALA A 102 22.51 9.29 23.88
CA ALA A 102 23.25 9.97 24.95
C ALA A 102 23.47 9.08 26.19
N LYS A 103 22.44 8.35 26.63
CA LYS A 103 22.55 7.39 27.74
C LYS A 103 23.53 6.26 27.45
N LEU A 104 23.49 5.70 26.24
CA LEU A 104 24.39 4.63 25.82
C LEU A 104 25.84 5.11 25.73
N LYS A 105 26.09 6.31 25.21
CA LYS A 105 27.43 6.92 25.20
C LYS A 105 27.99 7.09 26.62
N GLN A 106 27.19 7.61 27.54
CA GLN A 106 27.59 7.75 28.94
C GLN A 106 27.91 6.38 29.59
N LEU A 107 27.16 5.33 29.24
CA LEU A 107 27.41 3.98 29.73
C LEU A 107 28.74 3.44 29.17
N ALA A 108 28.98 3.60 27.87
CA ALA A 108 30.22 3.16 27.21
C ALA A 108 31.46 3.83 27.83
N GLU A 109 31.39 5.16 28.07
CA GLU A 109 32.47 5.90 28.73
C GLU A 109 32.77 5.38 30.15
N LYS A 110 31.73 5.03 30.92
CA LYS A 110 31.89 4.43 32.25
C LYS A 110 32.56 3.05 32.21
N PHE A 111 32.25 2.23 31.21
CA PHE A 111 32.89 0.92 31.02
C PHE A 111 34.36 1.05 30.60
N GLU A 112 34.70 1.97 29.70
CA GLU A 112 36.10 2.20 29.32
C GLU A 112 36.93 2.80 30.46
N ALA A 113 36.35 3.67 31.29
CA ALA A 113 37.01 4.20 32.48
C ALA A 113 37.29 3.13 33.56
N THR A 114 36.50 2.05 33.60
CA THR A 114 36.66 0.96 34.57
C THR A 114 37.67 -0.12 34.09
N GLY A 115 37.99 -0.16 32.79
CA GLY A 115 38.96 -1.11 32.21
C GLY A 115 40.44 -0.71 32.36
N ASN A 116 40.73 0.53 32.76
CA ASN A 116 42.10 1.07 32.77
C ASN A 116 42.68 1.25 34.18
N GLY A 117 42.29 0.38 35.11
CA GLY A 117 42.61 0.53 36.53
C GLY A 117 43.05 -0.74 37.23
N THR A 118 43.96 -1.56 36.69
CA THR A 118 44.90 -2.35 37.53
C THR A 118 46.09 -2.93 36.75
N GLU A 119 47.28 -2.72 37.34
CA GLU A 119 48.54 -3.47 37.18
C GLU A 119 49.33 -3.35 35.87
N GLN A 120 50.05 -2.23 35.75
CA GLN A 120 51.41 -2.25 35.22
C GLN A 120 52.31 -2.92 36.28
N SER A 121 52.57 -4.23 36.17
CA SER A 121 53.58 -4.92 36.97
C SER A 121 54.36 -5.91 36.11
N ASN A 122 55.68 -5.77 36.19
CA ASN A 122 56.70 -6.44 35.39
C ASN A 122 56.73 -7.95 35.63
N SER A 123 56.92 -8.77 34.59
CA SER A 123 57.88 -9.89 34.68
C SER A 123 58.10 -10.57 33.32
N SER A 124 59.38 -10.74 32.99
CA SER A 124 59.93 -11.40 31.82
C SER A 124 59.71 -12.92 31.82
N GLU A 125 59.69 -13.48 30.60
CA GLU A 125 60.07 -14.86 30.21
C GLU A 125 59.39 -16.06 30.90
N CYS A 126 58.76 -16.92 30.07
CA CYS A 126 58.96 -18.37 30.10
C CYS A 126 58.65 -18.96 28.72
N ILE A 127 59.70 -19.40 28.04
CA ILE A 127 59.70 -20.18 26.80
C ILE A 127 59.26 -21.63 27.10
N THR A 128 58.73 -22.29 26.06
CA THR A 128 58.55 -23.75 25.86
C THR A 128 57.46 -24.49 26.65
N ASN A 129 56.36 -24.83 25.96
CA ASN A 129 56.11 -26.25 25.73
C ASN A 129 55.55 -26.50 24.32
N ILE A 130 56.17 -27.43 23.63
CA ILE A 130 55.92 -27.84 22.25
C ILE A 130 54.82 -28.91 22.22
N SER A 131 54.12 -29.02 21.08
CA SER A 131 53.31 -30.17 20.63
C SER A 131 51.85 -30.16 21.11
N HIS A 132 50.83 -30.01 20.26
CA HIS A 132 50.52 -30.88 19.10
C HIS A 132 49.71 -30.14 18.02
N GLY A 133 50.00 -30.46 16.76
CA GLY A 133 49.53 -29.74 15.58
C GLY A 133 48.03 -29.66 15.38
N SER A 134 47.59 -28.54 14.83
CA SER A 134 46.38 -28.46 14.02
C SER A 134 46.70 -27.58 12.83
N ASP A 135 47.12 -28.27 11.78
CA ASP A 135 47.40 -27.76 10.44
C ASP A 135 46.06 -27.33 9.81
N THR A 136 45.75 -26.03 9.82
CA THR A 136 44.54 -25.49 9.17
C THR A 136 44.79 -25.07 7.72
N SER A 137 45.69 -25.76 7.01
CA SER A 137 45.91 -25.51 5.59
C SER A 137 44.90 -26.29 4.72
N LEU A 138 43.71 -25.72 4.52
CA LEU A 138 42.78 -26.21 3.50
C LEU A 138 43.33 -25.89 2.09
N ARG A 139 43.97 -26.87 1.46
CA ARG A 139 44.42 -26.81 0.07
C ARG A 139 43.21 -26.77 -0.87
N LEU A 140 43.06 -25.65 -1.58
CA LEU A 140 42.11 -25.49 -2.69
C LEU A 140 42.35 -26.61 -3.70
N GLY A 141 41.35 -27.47 -3.87
CA GLY A 141 41.38 -28.61 -4.77
C GLY A 141 41.54 -28.17 -6.22
N LEU A 142 42.76 -28.32 -6.75
CA LEU A 142 43.01 -28.42 -8.18
C LEU A 142 43.65 -29.78 -8.46
N PRO A 143 43.10 -30.61 -9.36
CA PRO A 143 43.92 -31.57 -10.06
C PRO A 143 44.80 -30.80 -11.06
N PHE A 144 46.12 -30.84 -10.82
CA PHE A 144 47.14 -30.40 -11.75
C PHE A 144 47.06 -31.23 -13.03
N THR A 145 46.70 -30.62 -14.16
CA THR A 145 46.93 -31.24 -15.47
C THR A 145 48.29 -30.82 -16.00
N PHE A 146 49.22 -31.76 -15.96
CA PHE A 146 50.52 -31.72 -16.65
C PHE A 146 50.28 -31.76 -18.18
N GLY A 147 51.09 -31.03 -18.94
CA GLY A 147 50.81 -30.67 -20.33
C GLY A 147 50.97 -31.76 -21.40
N ARG A 148 50.40 -31.44 -22.57
CA ARG A 148 51.10 -31.36 -23.87
C ARG A 148 50.39 -30.30 -24.71
#